data_AF-A0A519UUI5-F1
#
_entry.id   AF-A0A519UUI5-F1
#
_cell.length_a   1.000
_cell.length_b   1.000
_cell.length_c   1.000
_cell.angle_alpha   90.00
_cell.angle_beta   90.00
_cell.angle_gamma   90.00
#
_symmetry.space_group_name_H-M   'P 1'
#
loop_
_entity.id
_entity.type
_entity.pdbx_description
1 polymer ?
#
loop_
_entity_poly.entity_id
_entity_poly.type
_entity_poly.pdbx_seq_one_letter_code
_entity_poly.pdbx_strand_id
1 'polypeptide(L)'
;MRDYYTCLLILVGLTLPMQAQAQKAYDILAYRADMYGNQAKLELADGYLLASKITIHSRYGDQVFVANANEPNKKGDLKFNPIKSTGRFKSIKGSWIMLNGVFFNDSPSKIKAIYWDGKCTKK
;
A
#
# COMPACT_ATOMS: atom_id res chain seq x y z
N MET A 1 -7.58 -3.51 61.80
CA MET A 1 -6.50 -3.08 60.90
C MET A 1 -6.25 -4.14 59.80
N ARG A 2 -7.29 -4.59 59.09
CA ARG A 2 -7.14 -5.55 57.99
C ARG A 2 -7.87 -5.13 56.71
N ASP A 3 -8.66 -4.06 56.77
CA ASP A 3 -9.64 -3.73 55.73
C ASP A 3 -9.19 -2.63 54.76
N TYR A 4 -8.06 -1.95 55.05
CA TYR A 4 -7.54 -0.86 54.21
C TYR A 4 -6.71 -1.36 53.02
N TYR A 5 -6.09 -2.53 53.14
CA TYR A 5 -5.22 -3.10 52.08
C TYR A 5 -6.03 -3.68 50.91
N THR A 6 -7.23 -4.18 51.19
CA THR A 6 -8.15 -4.71 50.16
C THR A 6 -8.74 -3.61 49.29
N CYS A 7 -9.08 -2.45 49.85
CA CYS A 7 -9.54 -1.30 49.07
C CYS A 7 -8.45 -0.71 48.17
N LEU A 8 -7.19 -0.70 48.62
CA LEU A 8 -6.08 -0.13 47.83
C LEU A 8 -5.75 -0.97 46.58
N LEU A 9 -5.88 -2.30 46.65
CA LEU A 9 -5.63 -3.19 45.50
C LEU A 9 -6.73 -3.08 44.42
N ILE A 10 -7.98 -2.82 44.82
CA ILE A 10 -9.08 -2.62 43.87
C ILE A 10 -8.92 -1.28 43.14
N LEU A 11 -8.40 -0.24 43.82
CA LEU A 11 -8.21 1.08 43.22
C LEU A 11 -7.11 1.09 42.15
N VAL A 12 -6.01 0.34 42.35
CA VAL A 12 -4.90 0.26 41.38
C VAL A 12 -5.27 -0.57 40.14
N GLY A 13 -6.17 -1.55 40.27
CA GLY A 13 -6.68 -2.33 39.14
C GLY A 13 -7.59 -1.53 38.19
N LEU A 14 -8.29 -0.51 38.70
CA LEU A 14 -9.21 0.33 37.93
C LEU A 14 -8.54 1.48 37.17
N THR A 15 -7.26 1.75 37.42
CA THR A 15 -6.52 2.86 36.79
C THR A 15 -5.52 2.40 35.74
N LEU A 16 -5.59 1.16 35.24
CA LEU A 16 -4.88 0.84 34.00
C LEU A 16 -5.59 1.61 32.89
N PRO A 17 -4.99 2.68 32.33
CA PRO A 17 -5.57 3.28 31.15
C PRO A 17 -5.55 2.18 30.11
N MET A 18 -6.73 1.65 29.76
CA MET A 18 -6.91 1.04 28.47
C MET A 18 -6.56 2.15 27.48
N GLN A 19 -5.28 2.22 27.11
CA GLN A 19 -4.84 2.93 25.93
C GLN A 19 -5.53 2.20 24.79
N ALA A 20 -6.75 2.62 24.49
CA ALA A 20 -7.39 2.38 23.22
C ALA A 20 -6.44 3.04 22.21
N GLN A 21 -5.47 2.27 21.73
CA GLN A 21 -4.71 2.63 20.55
C GLN A 21 -5.77 2.81 19.47
N ALA A 22 -6.09 4.06 19.16
CA ALA A 22 -6.96 4.41 18.06
C ALA A 22 -6.28 3.88 16.80
N GLN A 23 -6.64 2.66 16.40
CA GLN A 23 -6.16 2.03 15.19
C GLN A 23 -6.86 2.78 14.08
N LYS A 24 -6.20 3.81 13.56
CA LYS A 24 -6.73 4.65 12.49
C LYS A 24 -7.11 3.71 11.34
N ALA A 25 -8.41 3.49 11.15
CA ALA A 25 -8.90 2.71 10.02
C ALA A 25 -8.65 3.58 8.79
N TYR A 26 -7.64 3.22 8.02
CA TYR A 26 -7.34 3.92 6.77
C TYR A 26 -8.35 3.49 5.72
N ASP A 27 -8.98 4.46 5.05
CA ASP A 27 -9.81 4.17 3.90
C ASP A 27 -8.93 3.70 2.74
N ILE A 28 -9.33 2.60 2.10
CA ILE A 28 -8.62 2.06 0.93
C ILE A 28 -9.34 2.54 -0.33
N LEU A 29 -8.66 3.39 -1.09
CA LEU A 29 -9.10 3.80 -2.41
C LEU A 29 -8.66 2.76 -3.45
N ALA A 30 -9.64 2.15 -4.12
CA ALA A 30 -9.39 1.15 -5.15
C ALA A 30 -9.61 1.72 -6.55
N TYR A 31 -8.55 1.71 -7.36
CA TYR A 31 -8.61 2.07 -8.78
C TYR A 31 -8.49 0.82 -9.64
N ARG A 32 -9.20 0.81 -10.76
CA ARG A 32 -9.18 -0.29 -11.72
C ARG A 32 -8.92 0.26 -13.11
N ALA A 33 -8.11 -0.44 -13.88
CA ALA A 33 -7.84 -0.12 -15.28
C ALA A 33 -7.56 -1.40 -16.07
N ASP A 34 -7.75 -1.32 -17.38
CA ASP A 34 -7.28 -2.35 -18.31
C ASP A 34 -5.92 -1.98 -18.87
N MET A 35 -5.00 -2.94 -18.89
CA MET A 35 -3.62 -2.78 -19.33
C MET A 35 -3.21 -3.98 -20.19
N TYR A 36 -3.03 -3.76 -21.50
CA TYR A 36 -2.72 -4.82 -22.47
C TYR A 36 -3.68 -6.02 -22.40
N GLY A 37 -4.98 -5.77 -22.17
CA GLY A 37 -5.99 -6.82 -21.99
C GLY A 37 -5.96 -7.54 -20.65
N ASN A 38 -5.23 -7.01 -19.67
CA ASN A 38 -5.17 -7.51 -18.29
C ASN A 38 -5.79 -6.50 -17.34
N GLN A 39 -6.40 -6.97 -16.25
CA GLN A 39 -6.98 -6.09 -15.26
C GLN A 39 -5.90 -5.65 -14.26
N ALA A 40 -5.68 -4.35 -14.14
CA ALA A 40 -4.84 -3.74 -13.12
C ALA A 40 -5.71 -3.19 -11.99
N LYS A 41 -5.41 -3.56 -10.75
CA LYS A 41 -6.01 -3.02 -9.53
C LYS A 41 -4.94 -2.29 -8.73
N LEU A 42 -5.18 -1.01 -8.43
CA LEU A 42 -4.37 -0.23 -7.51
C LEU A 42 -5.17 -0.03 -6.22
N GLU A 43 -4.55 -0.35 -5.09
CA GLU A 43 -5.08 -0.12 -3.75
C GLU A 43 -4.18 0.93 -3.10
N LEU A 44 -4.72 2.13 -2.87
CA LEU A 44 -4.07 3.22 -2.13
C LEU A 44 -4.69 3.30 -0.74
N ALA A 45 -3.90 3.20 0.31
CA ALA A 45 -4.35 3.53 1.65
C ALA A 45 -4.28 5.05 1.84
N ASP A 46 -5.41 5.67 2.16
CA ASP A 46 -5.50 7.10 2.40
C ASP A 46 -4.51 7.52 3.52
N GLY A 47 -3.64 8.48 3.23
CA GLY A 47 -2.60 8.93 4.15
C GLY A 47 -1.46 7.94 4.46
N TYR A 48 -1.40 6.75 3.84
CA TYR A 48 -0.31 5.80 4.04
C TYR A 48 0.14 5.12 2.74
N LEU A 49 0.86 5.86 1.90
CA LEU A 49 1.30 5.40 0.59
C LEU A 49 2.23 4.16 0.63
N LEU A 50 2.86 3.88 1.77
CA LEU A 50 3.62 2.66 2.03
C LEU A 50 2.80 1.37 1.90
N ALA A 51 1.52 1.41 2.24
CA ALA A 51 0.63 0.26 2.12
C ALA A 51 0.07 0.10 0.69
N SER A 52 0.48 0.97 -0.23
CA SER A 52 -0.05 0.97 -1.59
C SER A 52 0.47 -0.24 -2.37
N LYS A 53 -0.46 -0.90 -3.05
CA LYS A 53 -0.17 -2.11 -3.83
C LYS A 53 -0.81 -2.01 -5.20
N ILE A 54 -0.06 -2.40 -6.23
CA ILE A 54 -0.61 -2.58 -7.57
C ILE A 54 -0.58 -4.07 -7.89
N THR A 55 -1.72 -4.62 -8.29
CA THR A 55 -1.84 -6.00 -8.76
C THR A 55 -2.29 -6.00 -10.20
N ILE A 56 -1.51 -6.62 -11.08
CA ILE A 56 -1.92 -6.88 -12.46
C ILE A 56 -2.34 -8.35 -12.54
N HIS A 57 -3.63 -8.57 -12.76
CA HIS A 57 -4.23 -9.88 -12.94
C HIS A 57 -4.29 -10.22 -14.43
N SER A 58 -3.70 -11.37 -14.79
CA SER A 58 -3.75 -11.90 -16.16
C SER A 58 -4.15 -13.37 -16.14
N ARG A 59 -4.51 -13.90 -17.32
CA ARG A 59 -4.70 -15.36 -17.51
C ARG A 59 -3.44 -16.20 -17.23
N TYR A 60 -2.26 -15.59 -17.16
CA TYR A 60 -0.98 -16.25 -16.99
C TYR A 60 -0.39 -16.13 -15.59
N GLY A 61 -1.11 -15.48 -14.68
CA GLY A 61 -0.67 -15.20 -13.31
C GLY A 61 -0.75 -13.72 -12.95
N ASP A 62 -0.39 -13.46 -11.70
CA ASP A 62 -0.45 -12.15 -11.07
C ASP A 62 0.95 -11.54 -10.99
N GLN A 63 1.02 -10.22 -11.13
CA GLN A 63 2.18 -9.41 -10.76
C GLN A 63 1.78 -8.43 -9.68
N VAL A 64 2.54 -8.40 -8.58
CA VAL A 64 2.30 -7.54 -7.43
C VAL A 64 3.48 -6.58 -7.28
N PHE A 65 3.17 -5.30 -7.21
CA PHE A 65 4.12 -4.21 -6.99
C PHE A 65 3.77 -3.45 -5.71
N VAL A 66 4.79 -2.99 -5.00
CA VAL A 66 4.65 -2.12 -3.81
C VAL A 66 5.43 -0.84 -4.00
N ALA A 67 5.00 0.22 -3.33
CA ALA A 67 5.68 1.50 -3.35
C ALA A 67 7.15 1.34 -2.90
N ASN A 68 8.08 1.92 -3.66
CA ASN A 68 9.51 1.90 -3.36
C ASN A 68 9.87 2.92 -2.27
N ALA A 69 9.05 3.95 -2.10
CA ALA A 69 9.28 5.03 -1.15
C ALA A 69 7.98 5.36 -0.43
N ASN A 70 8.13 5.96 0.75
CA ASN A 70 7.00 6.35 1.57
C ASN A 70 6.23 7.53 0.98
N GLU A 71 6.91 8.33 0.15
CA GLU A 71 6.43 9.60 -0.36
C GLU A 71 6.68 9.72 -1.87
N PRO A 72 5.77 10.36 -2.65
CA PRO A 72 6.03 10.76 -4.01
C PRO A 72 7.17 11.79 -4.03
N ASN A 73 7.92 11.86 -5.13
CA ASN A 73 8.94 12.89 -5.29
C ASN A 73 8.30 14.30 -5.39
N LYS A 74 9.13 15.34 -5.52
CA LYS A 74 8.66 16.74 -5.67
C LYS A 74 7.72 16.98 -6.89
N LYS A 75 7.66 16.05 -7.84
CA LYS A 75 6.78 16.10 -9.02
C LYS A 75 5.50 15.27 -8.83
N GLY A 76 5.31 14.64 -7.68
CA GLY A 76 4.21 13.71 -7.42
C GLY A 76 4.41 12.34 -8.07
N ASP A 77 5.64 11.96 -8.42
CA ASP A 77 5.93 10.65 -8.98
C ASP A 77 6.20 9.63 -7.86
N LEU A 78 5.51 8.49 -7.91
CA LEU A 78 5.67 7.39 -6.97
C LEU A 78 6.00 6.10 -7.72
N LYS A 79 7.20 5.56 -7.46
CA LYS A 79 7.68 4.33 -8.10
C LYS A 79 7.25 3.10 -7.30
N PHE A 80 6.83 2.06 -8.01
CA PHE A 80 6.46 0.76 -7.50
C PHE A 80 7.38 -0.31 -8.08
N ASN A 81 7.91 -1.16 -7.20
CA ASN A 81 8.79 -2.26 -7.57
C ASN A 81 8.07 -3.61 -7.40
N PRO A 82 8.37 -4.60 -8.26
CA PRO A 82 7.76 -5.92 -8.17
C PRO A 82 8.25 -6.66 -6.92
N ILE A 83 7.33 -7.25 -6.17
CA ILE A 83 7.64 -8.09 -5.00
C ILE A 83 7.24 -9.55 -5.19
N LYS A 84 6.26 -9.80 -6.05
CA LYS A 84 5.75 -11.14 -6.29
C LYS A 84 5.22 -11.22 -7.71
N SER A 85 5.61 -12.28 -8.41
CA SER A 85 5.08 -12.62 -9.71
C SER A 85 4.83 -14.11 -9.80
N THR A 86 3.69 -14.51 -10.36
CA THR A 86 3.32 -15.92 -10.54
C THR A 86 3.25 -16.30 -12.01
N GLY A 87 3.23 -17.61 -12.28
CA GLY A 87 3.16 -18.17 -13.63
C GLY A 87 4.28 -17.67 -14.57
N ARG A 88 3.89 -17.19 -15.76
CA ARG A 88 4.83 -16.74 -16.81
C ARG A 88 5.63 -15.49 -16.41
N PHE A 89 5.23 -14.80 -15.35
CA PHE A 89 5.84 -13.56 -14.90
C PHE A 89 6.91 -13.74 -13.82
N LYS A 90 7.23 -14.97 -13.41
CA LYS A 90 8.24 -15.26 -12.36
C LYS A 90 9.64 -14.66 -12.62
N SER A 91 9.99 -14.31 -13.85
CA SER A 91 11.34 -13.87 -14.23
C SER A 91 11.48 -12.37 -14.50
N ILE A 92 10.46 -11.53 -14.25
CA ILE A 92 10.51 -10.10 -14.63
C ILE A 92 11.32 -9.28 -13.62
N LYS A 93 12.60 -9.59 -13.48
CA LYS A 93 13.57 -8.72 -12.81
C LYS A 93 13.70 -7.42 -13.61
N GLY A 94 13.54 -6.27 -12.95
CA GLY A 94 13.69 -4.94 -13.57
C GLY A 94 12.41 -4.27 -14.07
N SER A 95 11.25 -4.92 -13.92
CA SER A 95 9.97 -4.22 -14.13
C SER A 95 9.71 -3.20 -13.03
N TRP A 96 8.92 -2.17 -13.34
CA TRP A 96 8.43 -1.19 -12.37
C TRP A 96 7.19 -0.48 -12.91
N ILE A 97 6.42 0.12 -12.00
CA ILE A 97 5.32 1.02 -12.33
C ILE A 97 5.62 2.38 -11.71
N MET A 98 5.39 3.47 -12.45
CA MET A 98 5.46 4.83 -11.91
C MET A 98 4.06 5.42 -11.95
N LEU A 99 3.53 5.84 -10.81
CA LEU A 99 2.33 6.69 -10.76
C LEU A 99 2.78 8.15 -10.86
N ASN A 100 2.06 8.95 -11.63
CA ASN A 100 2.34 10.38 -11.79
C ASN A 100 1.20 11.24 -11.24
N GLY A 101 1.56 12.36 -10.61
CA GLY A 101 0.59 13.33 -10.08
C GLY A 101 -0.13 12.85 -8.83
N VAL A 102 0.53 12.02 -8.01
CA VAL A 102 0.03 11.59 -6.70
C VAL A 102 0.56 12.56 -5.64
N PHE A 103 -0.32 13.23 -4.91
CA PHE A 103 0.02 14.14 -3.83
C PHE A 103 -0.68 13.69 -2.54
N PHE A 104 -0.05 13.88 -1.38
CA PHE A 104 -0.57 13.37 -0.10
C PHE A 104 -1.91 13.95 0.35
N ASN A 105 -2.20 15.18 -0.05
CA ASN A 105 -3.37 15.92 0.44
C ASN A 105 -4.57 15.82 -0.50
N ASP A 106 -4.38 15.24 -1.69
CA ASP A 106 -5.42 15.13 -2.70
C ASP A 106 -5.56 13.67 -3.11
N SER A 107 -6.79 13.16 -3.01
CA SER A 107 -7.16 11.86 -3.57
C SER A 107 -7.67 12.07 -5.00
N PRO A 108 -6.82 11.89 -6.04
CA PRO A 108 -7.24 12.18 -7.39
C PRO A 108 -8.27 11.16 -7.87
N SER A 109 -9.36 11.63 -8.49
CA SER A 109 -10.37 10.74 -9.09
C SER A 109 -9.81 9.86 -10.22
N LYS A 110 -8.64 10.21 -10.77
CA LYS A 110 -7.93 9.47 -11.83
C LYS A 110 -6.43 9.54 -11.61
N ILE A 111 -5.74 8.43 -11.84
CA ILE A 111 -4.28 8.32 -11.72
C ILE A 111 -3.69 7.89 -13.05
N LYS A 112 -2.58 8.51 -13.44
CA LYS A 112 -1.78 8.09 -14.60
C LYS A 112 -0.64 7.20 -14.14
N ALA A 113 -0.39 6.13 -14.89
CA ALA A 113 0.68 5.19 -14.60
C ALA A 113 1.49 4.88 -15.85
N ILE A 114 2.81 4.72 -15.67
CA ILE A 114 3.74 4.22 -16.69
C ILE A 114 4.23 2.86 -16.22
N TYR A 115 4.08 1.84 -17.07
CA TYR A 115 4.62 0.49 -16.83
C TYR A 115 5.88 0.25 -17.66
N TRP A 116 6.90 -0.29 -17.02
CA TRP A 116 8.10 -0.82 -17.68
C TRP A 116 8.22 -2.31 -17.41
N ASP A 117 8.36 -3.11 -18.48
CA ASP A 117 8.43 -4.57 -18.40
C ASP A 117 9.85 -5.11 -18.17
N GLY A 118 10.84 -4.22 -18.03
CA GLY A 118 12.23 -4.59 -17.80
C GLY A 118 12.99 -5.05 -19.05
N LYS A 119 12.37 -5.10 -20.22
CA LYS A 119 13.03 -5.55 -21.45
C LYS A 119 13.63 -4.35 -22.21
N CYS A 120 14.95 -4.20 -22.15
CA CYS A 120 15.64 -3.39 -23.14
C CYS A 120 15.66 -4.16 -24.47
N THR A 121 14.83 -3.76 -25.42
CA THR A 121 15.06 -4.12 -26.83
C THR A 121 16.33 -3.41 -27.28
N LYS A 122 17.44 -4.15 -27.42
CA LYS A 122 18.59 -3.64 -28.18
C LYS A 122 18.10 -3.33 -29.59
N LYS A 123 18.23 -2.06 -29.98
CA LYS A 123 18.12 -1.64 -31.38
C LYS A 123 19.33 -2.13 -32.16
#